data_AF-A0A2X0SH94-F1
#
_entry.id   AF-A0A2X0SH94-F1
#
_cell.length_a   1.000
_cell.length_b   1.000
_cell.length_c   1.000
_cell.angle_alpha   90.00
_cell.angle_beta   90.00
_cell.angle_gamma   90.00
#
_symmetry.space_group_name_H-M   'P 1'
#
loop_
_entity.id
_entity.type
_entity.pdbx_description
1 polymer ?
#
loop_
_entity_poly.entity_id
_entity_poly.type
_entity_poly.pdbx_seq_one_letter_code
_entity_poly.pdbx_strand_id
1 'polypeptide(L)' 'NVIMSTYQDEKLGDVQVYPDAGTVAFSAGLHGWAFTLNRFARMYAKKFGVEPAKMTSRLWG' A
#
# COMPACT_ATOMS: atom_id res chain seq x y z
N ASN A 1 -8.73 1.40 9.14
CA ASN A 1 -8.42 0.30 10.09
C ASN A 1 -9.41 0.15 11.23
N VAL A 2 -9.95 1.23 11.85
CA VAL A 2 -10.88 1.14 13.01
C VAL A 2 -12.02 0.12 12.85
N ILE A 3 -12.76 0.13 11.73
CA ILE A 3 -13.89 -0.80 11.54
C ILE A 3 -13.41 -2.25 11.39
N MET A 4 -12.33 -2.48 10.64
CA MET A 4 -11.78 -3.84 10.47
C MET A 4 -11.28 -4.40 11.80
N SER A 5 -10.64 -3.58 12.63
CA SER A 5 -10.20 -4.00 13.96
C SER A 5 -11.37 -4.29 14.91
N THR A 6 -12.49 -3.57 14.79
CA THR A 6 -13.67 -3.80 15.65
C THR A 6 -14.35 -5.15 15.39
N TYR A 7 -14.32 -5.65 14.15
CA TYR A 7 -15.03 -6.86 13.72
C TYR A 7 -14.08 -7.97 13.25
N GLN A 8 -12.85 -7.99 13.76
CA GLN A 8 -11.86 -9.00 13.40
C GLN A 8 -12.26 -10.38 13.96
N ASP A 9 -12.14 -11.42 13.13
CA ASP A 9 -12.28 -12.82 13.53
C ASP A 9 -10.88 -13.45 13.67
N GLU A 10 -10.59 -14.06 14.82
CA GLU A 10 -9.29 -14.67 15.12
C GLU A 10 -8.89 -15.76 14.10
N LYS A 11 -9.86 -16.45 13.50
CA LYS A 11 -9.60 -17.50 12.51
C LYS A 11 -9.06 -16.95 11.19
N LEU A 12 -9.26 -15.67 10.92
CA LEU A 12 -8.87 -15.02 9.67
C LEU A 12 -7.48 -14.36 9.74
N GLY A 13 -6.89 -14.25 10.92
CA GLY A 13 -5.61 -13.57 11.12
C GLY A 13 -5.72 -12.05 10.95
N ASP A 14 -4.66 -11.40 10.45
CA ASP A 14 -4.64 -9.95 10.21
C ASP A 14 -5.28 -9.60 8.86
N VAL A 15 -6.40 -8.90 8.93
CA VAL A 15 -7.18 -8.44 7.77
C VAL A 15 -7.15 -6.91 7.61
N GLN A 16 -6.27 -6.23 8.36
CA GLN A 16 -6.13 -4.78 8.23
C GLN A 16 -5.49 -4.39 6.90
N VAL A 17 -5.66 -3.12 6.52
CA VAL A 17 -5.07 -2.58 5.30
C VAL A 17 -3.92 -1.64 5.61
N TYR A 18 -2.86 -1.79 4.83
CA TYR A 18 -1.60 -1.07 4.94
C TYR A 18 -1.16 -0.60 3.55
N PRO A 19 -1.08 0.72 3.31
CA PRO A 19 -0.67 1.25 2.02
C PRO A 19 0.74 0.84 1.60
N ASP A 20 1.65 0.73 2.56
CA ASP A 20 3.02 0.24 2.40
C ASP A 20 3.11 -1.28 2.17
N ALA A 21 2.12 -2.06 2.61
CA ALA A 21 1.97 -3.46 2.20
C ALA A 21 1.29 -3.62 0.83
N GLY A 22 0.85 -2.51 0.21
CA GLY A 22 0.22 -2.52 -1.10
C GLY A 22 -1.24 -2.97 -1.12
N THR A 23 -1.91 -3.04 0.03
CA THR A 23 -3.33 -3.40 0.13
C THR A 23 -4.27 -2.20 -0.01
N VAL A 24 -3.75 -1.03 -0.37
CA VAL A 24 -4.51 0.22 -0.57
C VAL A 24 -4.17 0.82 -1.94
N ALA A 25 -5.21 1.25 -2.65
CA ALA A 25 -5.10 1.97 -3.91
C ALA A 25 -5.71 3.37 -3.77
N PHE A 26 -5.07 4.35 -4.44
CA PHE A 26 -5.54 5.72 -4.56
C PHE A 26 -6.07 5.92 -5.96
N SER A 27 -7.23 6.55 -6.11
CA SER A 27 -7.85 6.74 -7.42
C SER A 27 -8.72 7.98 -7.48
N ALA A 28 -8.83 8.56 -8.67
CA ALA A 28 -9.88 9.52 -9.00
C ALA A 28 -10.67 8.99 -10.20
N GLY A 29 -11.84 8.41 -9.93
CA GLY A 29 -12.66 7.73 -10.95
C GLY A 29 -13.04 8.62 -12.12
N LEU A 30 -13.41 9.88 -11.86
CA LEU A 30 -13.78 10.85 -12.90
C LEU A 30 -12.64 11.10 -13.91
N HIS A 31 -11.40 11.13 -13.43
CA HIS A 31 -10.22 11.41 -14.25
C HIS A 31 -9.53 10.13 -14.75
N GLY A 32 -10.06 8.95 -14.45
CA GLY A 32 -9.60 7.67 -15.00
C GLY A 32 -8.22 7.21 -14.52
N TRP A 33 -7.74 7.66 -13.36
CA TRP A 33 -6.45 7.22 -12.83
C TRP A 33 -6.57 6.52 -11.48
N ALA A 34 -5.69 5.54 -11.27
CA ALA A 34 -5.49 4.85 -10.01
C ALA A 34 -4.03 4.42 -9.86
N PHE A 35 -3.51 4.35 -8.64
CA PHE A 35 -2.19 3.80 -8.34
C PHE A 35 -2.11 3.19 -6.94
N THR A 36 -1.12 2.32 -6.75
CA THR A 36 -0.66 1.86 -5.45
C THR A 36 0.78 2.34 -5.22
N LEU A 37 1.23 2.39 -3.96
CA LEU A 37 2.62 2.79 -3.65
C LEU A 37 3.66 1.88 -4.32
N ASN A 38 3.34 0.61 -4.53
CA ASN A 38 4.18 -0.35 -5.24
C ASN A 38 4.58 0.11 -6.66
N ARG A 39 3.72 0.87 -7.34
CA ARG A 39 4.04 1.41 -8.68
C ARG A 39 5.16 2.43 -8.60
N PHE A 40 5.07 3.36 -7.65
CA PHE A 40 6.09 4.38 -7.41
C PHE A 40 7.36 3.77 -6.84
N ALA A 41 7.24 2.80 -5.92
CA ALA A 41 8.36 2.10 -5.34
C ALA A 41 9.26 1.45 -6.40
N ARG A 42 8.69 0.76 -7.41
CA ARG A 42 9.47 0.19 -8.52
C ARG A 42 10.15 1.25 -9.39
N MET A 43 9.47 2.37 -9.63
CA MET A 43 10.01 3.47 -10.43
C MET A 43 11.22 4.12 -9.74
N TYR A 44 11.09 4.41 -8.44
CA TYR A 44 12.13 5.05 -7.66
C TYR A 44 13.23 4.08 -7.21
N ALA A 45 12.93 2.80 -6.99
CA ALA A 45 13.90 1.75 -6.72
C ALA A 45 15.00 1.71 -7.80
N LYS A 46 14.60 1.72 -9.08
CA LYS A 46 15.53 1.77 -10.21
C LYS A 46 16.37 3.05 -10.21
N LYS A 47 15.79 4.20 -9.85
CA LYS A 47 16.47 5.49 -9.83
C LYS A 47 17.50 5.60 -8.71
N PHE A 48 17.16 5.11 -7.52
CA PHE A 48 17.98 5.26 -6.31
C PHE A 48 18.83 4.02 -6.00
N GLY A 49 18.72 2.93 -6.76
CA GLY A 49 19.45 1.69 -6.52
C GLY A 49 19.05 1.00 -5.21
N VAL A 50 17.80 1.18 -4.77
CA VAL A 50 17.27 0.60 -3.54
C VAL A 50 16.23 -0.47 -3.88
N GLU A 51 16.12 -1.51 -3.07
CA GLU A 51 15.10 -2.53 -3.23
C GLU A 51 13.68 -1.94 -3.19
N PRO A 52 12.75 -2.37 -4.08
CA PRO A 52 11.37 -1.86 -4.10
C PRO A 52 10.65 -1.97 -2.77
N ALA A 53 10.78 -3.08 -2.04
CA ALA A 53 10.13 -3.26 -0.73
C ALA A 53 10.56 -2.18 0.29
N LYS A 54 11.87 -1.92 0.36
CA LYS A 54 12.44 -0.85 1.20
C LYS A 54 12.08 0.55 0.72
N MET A 55 11.82 0.72 -0.57
CA MET A 55 11.31 1.98 -1.11
C MET A 55 9.84 2.17 -0.72
N THR A 56 9.00 1.13 -0.81
CA THR A 56 7.58 1.22 -0.45
C THR A 56 7.38 1.66 0.99
N SER A 57 8.15 1.12 1.95
CA SER A 57 8.07 1.52 3.36
C SER A 57 8.54 2.95 3.65
N ARG A 58 9.25 3.60 2.71
CA ARG A 58 9.64 5.01 2.81
C ARG A 58 8.65 5.96 2.15
N LEU A 59 7.74 5.43 1.33
CA LEU A 59 6.69 6.19 0.64
C LEU A 59 5.43 6.35 1.49
N TRP A 60 5.40 5.73 2.67
CA TRP A 60 4.30 5.78 3.64
C TRP A 60 4.88 5.89 5.05
N GLY A 61 4.18 6.59 5.95
CA GLY A 61 4.58 6.81 7.33
C GLY A 61 3.42 7.36 8.14
#